data_AF-A0A7Y7J3H3-F1
#
_entry.id   AF-A0A7Y7J3H3-F1
#
_cell.length_a   1.000
_cell.length_b   1.000
_cell.length_c   1.000
_cell.angle_alpha   90.00
_cell.angle_beta   90.00
_cell.angle_gamma   90.00
#
_symmetry.space_group_name_H-M   'P 1'
#
loop_
_entity.id
_entity.type
_entity.pdbx_description
1 polymer ?
#
loop_
_entity_poly.entity_id
_entity_poly.type
_entity_poly.pdbx_seq_one_letter_code
_entity_poly.pdbx_strand_id
1 'polypeptide(L)' 'MLDDIISVTHVEQARKGNLDLLGESLCIVCDDMGIALDDVIEECEFTRLTHELAEAALTRGRAHRRFS' A
#
# COMPACT_ATOMS: atom_id res chain seq x y z
N MET A 1 -11.45 -6.17 -6.16
CA MET A 1 -10.32 -6.32 -7.11
C MET A 1 -9.07 -5.58 -6.64
N LEU A 2 -9.15 -4.33 -6.19
CA LEU A 2 -8.06 -3.67 -5.43
C LEU A 2 -8.21 -3.87 -3.92
N ASP A 3 -9.44 -3.84 -3.40
CA ASP A 3 -9.76 -4.04 -1.98
C ASP A 3 -9.39 -5.44 -1.44
N ASP A 4 -9.25 -6.40 -2.35
CA ASP A 4 -8.79 -7.76 -2.04
C ASP A 4 -7.27 -7.80 -1.78
N ILE A 5 -6.54 -6.81 -2.29
CA ILE A 5 -5.08 -6.67 -2.15
C ILE A 5 -4.76 -5.63 -1.07
N ILE A 6 -5.39 -4.45 -1.13
CA ILE A 6 -5.31 -3.39 -0.12
C ILE A 6 -6.44 -3.56 0.90
N SER A 7 -6.17 -4.31 1.97
CA SER A 7 -7.16 -4.50 3.04
C SER A 7 -7.12 -3.41 4.10
N VAL A 8 -8.28 -3.09 4.69
CA VAL A 8 -8.40 -2.20 5.87
C VAL A 8 -7.46 -2.63 6.99
N THR A 9 -7.26 -3.94 7.18
CA THR A 9 -6.36 -4.48 8.20
C THR A 9 -4.91 -4.08 7.95
N HIS A 10 -4.45 -4.11 6.69
CA HIS A 10 -3.10 -3.68 6.34
C HIS A 10 -2.92 -2.18 6.59
N VAL A 11 -3.93 -1.37 6.25
CA VAL A 11 -3.94 0.07 6.52
C VAL A 11 -3.88 0.36 8.02
N GLU A 12 -4.69 -0.33 8.83
CA GLU A 12 -4.69 -0.15 10.28
C GLU A 12 -3.38 -0.61 10.95
N GLN A 13 -2.72 -1.65 10.43
CA GLN A 13 -1.39 -2.02 10.91
C GLN A 13 -0.32 -0.99 10.54
N ALA A 14 -0.40 -0.44 9.31
CA ALA A 14 0.47 0.63 8.86
C ALA A 14 0.33 1.88 9.73
N ARG A 15 -0.90 2.26 10.11
CA ARG A 15 -1.16 3.37 11.04
C ARG A 15 -0.58 3.14 12.44
N LYS A 16 -0.39 1.88 12.85
CA LYS A 16 0.28 1.50 14.11
C LYS A 16 1.81 1.43 13.98
N GLY A 17 2.35 1.76 12.81
CA GLY A 17 3.79 1.78 12.52
C GLY A 17 4.32 0.51 11.84
N ASN A 18 3.48 -0.51 11.62
CA ASN A 18 3.90 -1.69 10.86
C ASN A 18 3.50 -1.54 9.38
N LEU A 19 4.42 -0.99 8.60
CA LEU A 19 4.22 -0.68 7.18
C LEU A 19 4.41 -1.89 6.25
N ASP A 20 4.90 -3.03 6.75
CA ASP A 20 5.45 -4.07 5.88
C ASP A 20 4.38 -4.72 4.99
N LEU A 21 3.22 -5.09 5.56
CA LEU A 21 2.12 -5.71 4.79
C LEU A 21 1.51 -4.73 3.78
N LEU A 22 1.21 -3.51 4.20
CA LEU A 22 0.67 -2.49 3.30
C LEU A 22 1.66 -2.15 2.19
N GLY A 23 2.95 -2.07 2.52
CA GLY A 23 4.01 -1.81 1.55
C GLY A 23 4.13 -2.91 0.52
N GLU A 24 4.06 -4.18 0.92
CA GLU A 24 4.05 -5.31 -0.01
C GLU A 24 2.84 -5.27 -0.93
N SER A 25 1.63 -5.05 -0.38
CA SER A 25 0.41 -4.94 -1.18
C SER A 25 0.48 -3.78 -2.18
N LEU A 26 1.00 -2.61 -1.76
CA LEU A 26 1.16 -1.46 -2.63
C LEU A 26 2.19 -1.69 -3.73
N CYS A 27 3.29 -2.40 -3.44
CA CYS A 27 4.24 -2.77 -4.49
C CYS A 27 3.60 -3.71 -5.53
N ILE A 28 2.76 -4.67 -5.11
CA ILE A 28 2.04 -5.54 -6.05
C ILE A 28 1.18 -4.69 -6.99
N VAL A 29 0.39 -3.78 -6.43
CA VAL A 29 -0.54 -2.97 -7.21
C VAL A 29 0.18 -1.94 -8.09
N CYS A 30 1.15 -1.22 -7.52
CA CYS A 30 1.81 -0.11 -8.22
C CYS A 30 2.90 -0.59 -9.18
N ASP A 31 3.75 -1.53 -8.75
CA ASP A 31 4.93 -1.93 -9.51
C ASP A 31 4.63 -3.14 -10.41
N ASP A 32 3.89 -4.13 -9.91
CA ASP A 32 3.67 -5.39 -10.64
C ASP A 32 2.44 -5.28 -11.58
N MET A 33 1.38 -4.58 -11.16
CA MET A 33 0.17 -4.36 -11.96
C MET A 33 0.19 -3.03 -12.73
N GLY A 34 1.08 -2.10 -12.39
CA GLY A 34 1.26 -0.82 -13.08
C GLY A 34 0.16 0.21 -12.83
N ILE A 35 -0.56 0.11 -11.71
CA ILE A 35 -1.63 1.06 -11.34
C ILE A 35 -1.01 2.27 -10.64
N ALA A 36 -1.43 3.49 -10.98
CA ALA A 36 -0.88 4.69 -10.36
C ALA A 36 -1.31 4.78 -8.89
N LEU A 37 -0.43 5.26 -8.02
CA LEU A 37 -0.70 5.36 -6.57
C LEU A 37 -1.95 6.19 -6.26
N ASP A 38 -2.19 7.27 -7.02
CA ASP A 38 -3.38 8.11 -6.86
C ASP A 38 -4.66 7.34 -7.19
N ASP A 39 -4.67 6.55 -8.26
CA ASP A 39 -5.81 5.68 -8.63
C ASP A 39 -6.08 4.64 -7.52
N VAL A 40 -5.03 4.07 -6.91
CA VAL A 40 -5.18 3.13 -5.79
C VAL A 40 -5.84 3.81 -4.59
N ILE A 41 -5.45 5.05 -4.28
CA ILE A 41 -6.00 5.79 -3.13
C ILE A 41 -7.47 6.16 -3.38
N GLU A 42 -7.79 6.59 -4.60
CA GLU A 42 -9.17 6.92 -4.99
C GLU A 42 -10.08 5.67 -4.91
N GLU A 43 -9.65 4.56 -5.50
CA GLU A 43 -10.42 3.30 -5.50
C GLU A 43 -10.52 2.66 -4.11
N CYS A 44 -9.53 2.89 -3.22
CA CYS A 44 -9.52 2.37 -1.86
C CYS A 44 -10.05 3.36 -0.81
N GLU A 45 -10.94 4.31 -1.17
CA GLU A 45 -11.45 5.36 -0.28
C GLU A 45 -12.00 4.82 1.07
N PHE A 46 -12.64 3.64 1.05
CA PHE A 46 -13.25 3.02 2.22
C PHE A 46 -12.23 2.48 3.23
N THR A 47 -10.98 2.30 2.81
CA THR A 47 -9.90 1.82 3.68
C THR A 47 -9.27 2.93 4.53
N ARG A 48 -9.63 4.20 4.27
CA ARG A 48 -9.00 5.39 4.87
C ARG A 48 -7.49 5.45 4.62
N LEU A 49 -7.04 4.86 3.51
CA LEU A 49 -5.66 4.98 3.05
C LEU A 49 -5.40 6.44 2.64
N THR A 50 -4.60 7.14 3.44
CA THR A 50 -4.16 8.51 3.12
C THR A 50 -2.95 8.47 2.21
N HIS A 51 -2.78 9.51 1.39
CA HIS A 51 -1.62 9.67 0.50
C HIS A 51 -0.28 9.52 1.21
N GLU A 52 -0.09 10.23 2.33
CA GLU A 52 1.14 10.16 3.14
C GLU A 52 1.46 8.74 3.62
N LEU A 53 0.46 8.01 4.12
CA LEU A 53 0.62 6.63 4.57
C LEU A 53 0.93 5.68 3.42
N ALA A 54 0.29 5.89 2.26
CA ALA A 54 0.50 5.08 1.06
C ALA A 54 1.93 5.26 0.52
N GLU A 55 2.41 6.51 0.44
CA GLU A 55 3.79 6.81 0.03
C GLU A 55 4.82 6.20 1.00
N ALA A 56 4.60 6.34 2.30
CA ALA A 56 5.50 5.79 3.32
C ALA A 56 5.56 4.26 3.23
N ALA A 57 4.41 3.60 3.11
CA ALA A 57 4.32 2.15 2.99
C ALA A 57 4.93 1.64 1.67
N LEU A 58 4.62 2.27 0.54
CA LEU A 58 5.19 1.90 -0.77
C LEU A 58 6.72 2.07 -0.78
N THR A 59 7.22 3.16 -0.20
CA THR A 59 8.67 3.41 -0.07
C THR A 59 9.33 2.29 0.75
N ARG A 60 8.72 1.92 1.89
CA ARG A 60 9.18 0.81 2.73
C ARG A 60 9.17 -0.52 1.97
N GLY A 61 8.08 -0.83 1.28
CA GLY A 61 7.93 -2.06 0.50
C GLY A 61 8.98 -2.18 -0.60
N ARG A 62 9.20 -1.11 -1.38
CA ARG A 62 10.23 -1.07 -2.43
C ARG A 62 11.64 -1.20 -1.85
N ALA A 63 11.90 -0.58 -0.70
CA ALA A 63 13.17 -0.75 -0.01
C ALA A 63 13.37 -2.23 0.38
N HIS A 64 12.35 -2.88 0.93
CA HIS A 64 12.45 -4.28 1.34
C HIS A 64 12.70 -5.22 0.16
N ARG A 65 12.02 -5.02 -0.98
CA ARG A 65 12.22 -5.81 -2.21
C ARG A 65 13.63 -5.68 -2.80
N ARG A 66 14.32 -4.56 -2.60
CA ARG A 66 15.72 -4.38 -3.05
C ARG A 66 16.74 -5.18 -2.24
N PHE A 67 16.37 -5.60 -1.03
CA PHE A 67 17.25 -6.34 -0.11
C PHE A 67 16.80 -7.79 0.11
N SER A 68 15.74 -8.23 -0.57
CA SER A 68 15.26 -9.62 -0.62
C SER A 68 15.83 -10.36 -1.82
#